data_AF-A0A4E0Q4N9-F1
#
_entry.id   AF-A0A4E0Q4N9-F1
#
_cell.length_a   1.000
_cell.length_b   1.000
_cell.length_c   1.000
_cell.angle_alpha   90.00
_cell.angle_beta   90.00
_cell.angle_gamma   90.00
#
_symmetry.space_group_name_H-M   'P 1'
#
loop_
_entity.id
_entity.type
_entity.pdbx_description
1 polymer ?
#
loop_
_entity_poly.entity_id
_entity_poly.type
_entity_poly.pdbx_seq_one_letter_code
_entity_poly.pdbx_strand_id
1 'polypeptide(L)'
;MYPERTDEYLETIFLLVRKNNSPARTNQIAVALNVSAPSVTEMIQRLSEAGFVDYRPYYGVELTELGSQQAIKLRHSNRVLRRFLSEVLGIEPEKATEEASLLEHATSDIVLDHICQYMRHAELCPKCERQSKGRKCCNLSQ
;
A
#
# COMPACT_ATOMS: atom_id res chain seq x y z
N MET A 1 -13.26 -0.42 -13.34
CA MET A 1 -12.27 -0.88 -12.34
C MET A 1 -10.89 -0.64 -12.94
N TYR A 2 -10.24 0.49 -12.61
CA TYR A 2 -8.80 0.76 -12.79
C TYR A 2 -8.33 1.88 -11.82
N PRO A 3 -8.36 1.67 -10.48
CA PRO A 3 -7.74 2.59 -9.51
C PRO A 3 -6.24 2.35 -9.28
N GLU A 4 -5.69 1.19 -9.68
CA GLU A 4 -4.28 0.77 -9.45
C GLU A 4 -3.27 1.85 -9.86
N ARG A 5 -3.42 2.40 -11.07
CA ARG A 5 -2.48 3.44 -11.56
C ARG A 5 -2.57 4.76 -10.81
N THR A 6 -3.71 5.09 -10.20
CA THR A 6 -3.80 6.30 -9.37
C THR A 6 -3.05 6.07 -8.07
N ASP A 7 -3.29 4.92 -7.45
CA ASP A 7 -2.69 4.52 -6.19
C ASP A 7 -1.14 4.43 -6.29
N GLU A 8 -0.60 3.82 -7.35
CA GLU A 8 0.85 3.77 -7.62
C GLU A 8 1.51 5.16 -7.63
N TYR A 9 0.82 6.15 -8.21
CA TYR A 9 1.31 7.53 -8.26
C TYR A 9 1.27 8.18 -6.88
N LEU A 10 0.19 7.99 -6.12
CA LEU A 10 0.07 8.54 -4.77
C LEU A 10 1.14 7.97 -3.85
N GLU A 11 1.38 6.66 -3.89
CA GLU A 11 2.45 6.02 -3.12
C GLU A 11 3.84 6.50 -3.53
N THR A 12 4.08 6.62 -4.84
CA THR A 12 5.36 7.11 -5.37
C THR A 12 5.62 8.55 -4.94
N ILE A 13 4.63 9.43 -5.06
CA ILE A 13 4.74 10.82 -4.62
C ILE A 13 4.99 10.87 -3.11
N PHE A 14 4.24 10.09 -2.32
CA PHE A 14 4.44 10.00 -0.87
C PHE A 14 5.87 9.60 -0.51
N LEU A 15 6.40 8.57 -1.18
CA LEU A 15 7.77 8.07 -0.97
C LEU A 15 8.82 9.12 -1.35
N LEU A 16 8.68 9.76 -2.50
CA LEU A 16 9.61 10.78 -2.99
C LEU A 16 9.63 12.02 -2.10
N VAL A 17 8.45 12.51 -1.70
CA VAL A 17 8.33 13.67 -0.80
C VAL A 17 9.00 13.39 0.54
N ARG A 18 8.72 12.22 1.15
CA ARG A 18 9.36 11.84 2.42
C ARG A 18 10.86 11.62 2.30
N LYS A 19 11.32 11.02 1.19
CA LYS A 19 12.75 10.75 0.96
C LYS A 19 13.56 12.02 0.76
N ASN A 20 13.01 12.98 0.03
CA ASN A 20 13.74 14.19 -0.39
C ASN A 20 13.42 15.41 0.48
N ASN A 21 12.45 15.31 1.40
CA ASN A 21 11.93 16.41 2.19
C ASN A 21 11.57 17.65 1.32
N SER A 22 10.98 17.40 0.15
CA SER A 22 10.64 18.40 -0.86
C SER A 22 9.61 17.83 -1.84
N PRO A 23 8.84 18.69 -2.57
CA PRO A 23 7.89 18.24 -3.57
C PRO A 23 8.49 17.25 -4.59
N ALA A 24 7.72 16.24 -4.98
CA ALA A 24 8.15 15.27 -5.97
C ALA A 24 8.21 15.93 -7.36
N ARG A 25 9.30 15.72 -8.11
CA ARG A 25 9.42 16.23 -9.48
C ARG A 25 8.88 15.22 -10.48
N THR A 26 8.28 15.70 -11.57
CA THR A 26 7.76 14.86 -12.68
C THR A 26 8.80 13.84 -13.17
N ASN A 27 10.06 14.26 -13.34
CA ASN A 27 11.13 13.36 -13.78
C ASN A 27 11.46 12.27 -12.77
N GLN A 28 11.35 12.56 -11.47
CA GLN A 28 11.58 11.55 -10.42
C GLN A 28 10.47 10.50 -10.42
N ILE A 29 9.21 10.95 -10.60
CA ILE A 29 8.05 10.06 -10.69
C ILE A 29 8.15 9.20 -11.96
N ALA A 30 8.51 9.80 -13.09
CA ALA A 30 8.68 9.11 -14.36
C ALA A 30 9.71 7.98 -14.27
N VAL A 31 10.86 8.25 -13.64
CA VAL A 31 11.90 7.24 -13.41
C VAL A 31 11.42 6.16 -12.43
N ALA A 32 10.77 6.54 -11.33
CA ALA A 32 10.32 5.59 -10.31
C ALA A 32 9.26 4.61 -10.84
N LEU A 33 8.35 5.09 -11.68
CA LEU A 33 7.27 4.28 -12.26
C LEU A 33 7.60 3.72 -13.64
N ASN A 34 8.79 3.99 -14.17
CA ASN A 34 9.22 3.59 -15.52
C ASN A 34 8.21 3.97 -16.62
N VAL A 35 7.78 5.24 -16.61
CA VAL A 35 6.82 5.82 -17.57
C VAL A 35 7.34 7.12 -18.16
N SER A 36 6.72 7.60 -19.24
CA SER A 36 7.12 8.86 -19.87
C SER A 36 6.73 10.09 -19.04
N ALA A 37 7.54 11.16 -19.06
CA ALA A 37 7.22 12.42 -18.38
C ALA A 37 5.90 13.07 -18.84
N PRO A 38 5.51 13.02 -20.14
CA PRO A 38 4.17 13.43 -20.57
C PRO A 38 3.06 12.64 -19.89
N SER A 39 3.18 11.31 -19.79
CA SER A 39 2.20 10.46 -19.09
C SER A 39 2.08 10.82 -17.62
N VAL A 40 3.19 11.14 -16.96
CA VAL A 40 3.18 11.59 -15.56
C VAL A 40 2.44 12.91 -15.42
N THR A 41 2.69 13.84 -16.33
CA THR A 41 2.04 15.17 -16.31
C THR A 41 0.53 15.04 -16.48
N GLU A 42 0.08 14.22 -17.42
CA GLU A 42 -1.34 13.91 -17.62
C GLU A 42 -1.98 13.31 -16.36
N MET A 43 -1.30 12.34 -15.71
CA MET A 43 -1.81 11.74 -14.48
C MET A 43 -1.85 12.73 -13.32
N ILE A 44 -0.80 13.54 -13.12
CA ILE A 44 -0.76 14.56 -12.07
C ILE A 44 -1.92 15.56 -12.23
N GLN A 45 -2.24 15.97 -13.46
CA GLN A 45 -3.38 16.85 -13.72
C GLN A 45 -4.69 16.20 -13.28
N ARG A 46 -4.93 14.94 -13.66
CA ARG A 46 -6.12 14.18 -13.22
C ARG A 46 -6.20 14.05 -11.69
N LEU A 47 -5.07 13.76 -11.03
CA LEU A 47 -5.01 13.66 -9.57
C LEU A 47 -5.27 15.01 -8.89
N SER A 48 -4.85 16.11 -9.52
CA SER A 48 -5.07 17.46 -9.01
C SER A 48 -6.54 17.86 -9.15
N GLU A 49 -7.15 17.58 -10.30
CA GLU A 49 -8.60 17.74 -10.52
C GLU A 49 -9.44 16.91 -9.54
N ALA A 50 -8.97 15.71 -9.19
CA ALA A 50 -9.60 14.85 -8.19
C ALA A 50 -9.26 15.24 -6.73
N GLY A 51 -8.44 16.27 -6.50
CA GLY A 51 -8.11 16.80 -5.17
C GLY A 51 -7.12 15.97 -4.36
N PHE A 52 -6.44 14.99 -4.97
CA PHE A 52 -5.44 14.17 -4.27
C PHE A 52 -4.06 14.81 -4.20
N VAL A 53 -3.73 15.71 -5.14
CA VAL A 53 -2.41 16.35 -5.20
C VAL A 53 -2.50 17.84 -5.45
N ASP A 54 -1.52 18.56 -4.92
CA ASP A 54 -1.30 19.98 -5.19
C ASP A 54 -0.09 20.10 -6.13
N TYR A 55 -0.35 20.47 -7.39
CA TYR A 55 0.67 20.55 -8.43
C TYR A 55 0.96 21.99 -8.79
N ARG A 56 2.24 22.35 -8.77
CA ARG A 56 2.71 23.68 -9.19
C ARG A 56 3.79 23.53 -10.26
N PRO A 57 3.62 24.16 -11.45
CA PRO A 57 4.65 24.20 -12.47
C PRO A 57 6.00 24.62 -11.88
N TYR A 58 7.08 23.93 -12.26
CA TYR A 58 8.46 24.13 -11.77
C TYR A 58 8.73 23.81 -10.29
N TYR A 59 7.72 23.75 -9.44
CA TYR A 59 7.87 23.45 -8.01
C TYR A 59 7.74 21.95 -7.71
N GLY A 60 6.90 21.23 -8.47
CA GLY A 60 6.66 19.80 -8.30
C GLY A 60 5.25 19.51 -7.81
N VAL A 61 5.06 18.30 -7.26
CA VAL A 61 3.78 17.81 -6.77
C VAL A 61 3.91 17.37 -5.31
N GLU A 62 2.94 17.78 -4.50
CA GLU A 62 2.75 17.31 -3.14
C GLU A 62 1.38 16.64 -3.00
N LEU A 63 1.23 15.74 -2.03
CA LEU A 63 -0.08 15.18 -1.70
C LEU A 63 -0.88 16.19 -0.90
N THR A 64 -2.17 16.30 -1.20
CA THR A 64 -3.11 16.93 -0.28
C THR A 64 -3.31 16.02 0.95
N GLU A 65 -4.12 16.48 1.90
CA GLU A 65 -4.54 15.62 3.02
C GLU A 65 -5.25 14.35 2.52
N LEU A 66 -6.15 14.49 1.53
CA LEU A 66 -6.87 13.38 0.92
C LEU A 66 -5.90 12.38 0.25
N GLY A 67 -4.95 12.88 -0.55
CA GLY A 67 -3.93 12.04 -1.19
C GLY A 67 -3.03 11.34 -0.18
N SER A 68 -2.68 12.04 0.90
CA SER A 68 -1.85 11.49 1.98
C SER A 68 -2.56 10.36 2.71
N GLN A 69 -3.83 10.52 3.04
CA GLN A 69 -4.63 9.47 3.69
C GLN A 69 -4.71 8.21 2.81
N GLN A 70 -4.98 8.38 1.51
CA GLN A 70 -5.02 7.25 0.57
C GLN A 70 -3.66 6.55 0.46
N ALA A 71 -2.56 7.30 0.28
CA ALA A 71 -1.21 6.73 0.22
C ALA A 71 -0.83 5.99 1.51
N ILE A 72 -1.19 6.52 2.67
CA ILE A 72 -0.95 5.85 3.97
C ILE A 72 -1.73 4.54 4.06
N LYS A 73 -2.99 4.53 3.62
CA LYS A 73 -3.83 3.34 3.61
C LYS A 73 -3.25 2.23 2.71
N LEU A 74 -2.86 2.57 1.49
CA LEU A 74 -2.24 1.63 0.55
C LEU A 74 -0.97 1.02 1.15
N ARG A 75 -0.07 1.86 1.65
CA ARG A 75 1.17 1.41 2.29
C ARG A 75 0.94 0.55 3.53
N HIS A 76 -0.10 0.86 4.30
CA HIS A 76 -0.51 0.03 5.43
C HIS A 76 -0.93 -1.36 4.95
N SER A 77 -1.79 -1.41 3.93
CA SER A 77 -2.23 -2.64 3.26
C SER A 77 -1.05 -3.45 2.73
N ASN A 78 -0.15 -2.82 1.95
CA ASN A 78 1.07 -3.43 1.42
C ASN A 78 1.86 -4.16 2.52
N ARG A 79 2.10 -3.46 3.63
CA ARG A 79 2.94 -3.96 4.73
C ARG A 79 2.30 -5.16 5.41
N VAL A 80 1.00 -5.10 5.66
CA VAL A 80 0.24 -6.17 6.31
C VAL A 80 0.21 -7.39 5.40
N LEU A 81 -0.10 -7.21 4.11
CA LEU A 81 -0.14 -8.29 3.13
C LEU A 81 1.23 -8.92 2.92
N ARG A 82 2.30 -8.13 2.75
CA ARG A 82 3.65 -8.63 2.59
C ARG A 82 4.07 -9.51 3.76
N ARG A 83 3.82 -9.06 5.00
CA ARG A 83 4.09 -9.85 6.21
C ARG A 83 3.26 -11.12 6.25
N PHE A 84 1.97 -11.04 5.96
CA PHE A 84 1.10 -12.20 5.97
C PHE A 84 1.55 -13.26 4.94
N LEU A 85 1.84 -12.83 3.71
CA LEU A 85 2.30 -13.70 2.63
C LEU A 85 3.62 -14.39 2.99
N SER A 86 4.58 -13.66 3.57
CA SER A 86 5.88 -14.24 3.91
C SER A 86 5.88 -15.04 5.23
N GLU A 87 5.37 -14.45 6.32
CA GLU A 87 5.47 -15.02 7.67
C GLU A 87 4.44 -16.14 7.91
N VAL A 88 3.23 -16.01 7.34
CA VAL A 88 2.14 -16.98 7.54
C VAL A 88 2.08 -18.00 6.41
N LEU A 89 2.12 -17.55 5.16
CA LEU A 89 1.99 -18.43 4.00
C LEU A 89 3.34 -18.99 3.52
N GLY A 90 4.46 -18.46 4.02
CA GLY A 90 5.80 -18.95 3.69
C GLY A 90 6.23 -18.63 2.25
N ILE A 91 5.62 -17.63 1.63
CA ILE A 91 6.03 -17.16 0.31
C ILE A 91 7.38 -16.44 0.45
N GLU A 92 8.27 -16.68 -0.51
CA GLU A 92 9.58 -16.05 -0.56
C GLU A 92 9.43 -14.49 -0.50
N PRO A 93 10.19 -13.77 0.34
CA PRO A 93 10.08 -12.32 0.54
C PRO A 93 9.97 -11.44 -0.71
N GLU A 94 10.78 -11.66 -1.74
CA GLU A 94 10.73 -10.91 -2.99
C GLU A 94 9.39 -11.15 -3.70
N LYS A 95 8.98 -12.43 -3.82
CA LYS A 95 7.68 -12.77 -4.40
C LYS A 95 6.50 -12.27 -3.57
N ALA A 96 6.59 -12.31 -2.24
CA ALA A 96 5.58 -11.78 -1.34
C ALA A 96 5.41 -10.26 -1.50
N THR A 97 6.48 -9.54 -1.85
CA THR A 97 6.42 -8.11 -2.16
C THR A 97 5.64 -7.85 -3.44
N GLU A 98 5.92 -8.60 -4.51
CA GLU A 98 5.18 -8.50 -5.78
C GLU A 98 3.69 -8.80 -5.58
N GLU A 99 3.36 -9.90 -4.90
CA GLU A 99 1.97 -10.30 -4.65
C GLU A 99 1.23 -9.31 -3.74
N ALA A 100 1.91 -8.76 -2.72
CA ALA A 100 1.32 -7.75 -1.85
C ALA A 100 0.89 -6.50 -2.62
N SER A 101 1.70 -6.04 -3.57
CA SER A 101 1.37 -4.88 -4.40
C SER A 101 0.19 -5.12 -5.33
N LEU A 102 -0.01 -6.35 -5.81
CA LEU A 102 -1.22 -6.67 -6.57
C LEU A 102 -2.47 -6.71 -5.66
N LEU A 103 -2.31 -7.29 -4.46
CA LEU A 103 -3.42 -7.49 -3.55
C LEU A 103 -3.86 -6.22 -2.84
N GLU A 104 -2.99 -5.24 -2.62
CA GLU A 104 -3.32 -4.05 -1.83
C GLU A 104 -4.46 -3.22 -2.42
N HIS A 105 -4.57 -3.16 -3.74
CA HIS A 105 -5.64 -2.45 -4.46
C HIS A 105 -6.95 -3.24 -4.49
N ALA A 106 -6.88 -4.56 -4.35
CA ALA A 106 -8.03 -5.46 -4.39
C ALA A 106 -8.57 -5.82 -3.00
N THR A 107 -7.80 -5.55 -1.94
CA THR A 107 -8.12 -5.96 -0.57
C THR A 107 -8.99 -4.92 0.12
N SER A 108 -10.15 -5.34 0.59
CA SER A 108 -11.03 -4.49 1.42
C SER A 108 -10.47 -4.32 2.84
N ASP A 109 -10.87 -3.23 3.51
CA ASP A 109 -10.48 -2.94 4.90
C ASP A 109 -10.88 -4.08 5.86
N ILE A 110 -12.06 -4.70 5.63
CA ILE A 110 -12.55 -5.83 6.43
C ILE A 110 -11.56 -7.00 6.38
N VAL A 111 -11.11 -7.38 5.18
CA VAL A 111 -10.16 -8.49 5.00
C VAL A 111 -8.82 -8.14 5.65
N LEU A 112 -8.34 -6.91 5.43
CA LEU A 112 -7.07 -6.45 5.99
C LEU A 112 -7.08 -6.44 7.52
N ASP A 113 -8.18 -6.03 8.13
CA ASP A 113 -8.37 -6.01 9.58
C ASP A 113 -8.37 -7.43 10.15
N HIS A 114 -9.03 -8.38 9.50
CA HIS A 114 -9.02 -9.78 9.91
C HIS A 114 -7.63 -10.42 9.78
N ILE A 115 -6.88 -10.09 8.72
CA ILE A 115 -5.48 -10.52 8.57
C ILE A 115 -4.63 -9.94 9.71
N CYS A 116 -4.77 -8.64 10.00
CA CYS A 116 -4.08 -7.99 11.12
C CYS A 116 -4.39 -8.67 12.46
N GLN A 117 -5.67 -8.93 12.73
CA GLN A 117 -6.10 -9.60 13.97
C GLN A 117 -5.56 -11.03 14.05
N TYR A 118 -5.58 -11.78 12.95
CA TYR A 118 -5.01 -13.12 12.89
C TYR A 118 -3.51 -13.11 13.22
N MET A 119 -2.74 -12.21 12.59
CA MET A 119 -1.30 -12.11 12.85
C MET A 119 -1.00 -11.71 14.30
N ARG A 120 -1.75 -10.78 14.88
CA ARG A 120 -1.61 -10.43 16.31
C ARG A 120 -1.89 -11.61 17.23
N HIS A 121 -2.95 -12.39 16.95
CA HIS A 121 -3.23 -13.60 17.72
C HIS A 121 -2.14 -14.66 17.56
N ALA A 122 -1.57 -14.81 16.36
CA ALA A 122 -0.46 -15.73 16.12
C ALA A 122 0.81 -15.30 16.88
N GLU A 123 1.15 -14.00 16.88
CA GLU A 123 2.26 -13.44 17.67
C GLU A 123 2.08 -13.70 19.18
N LEU A 124 0.85 -13.60 19.68
CA LEU A 124 0.52 -13.83 21.09
C LEU A 124 0.36 -15.31 21.47
N CYS A 125 0.15 -16.20 20.49
CA CYS A 125 -0.11 -17.62 20.71
C CYS A 125 0.97 -18.51 20.05
N PRO A 126 2.12 -18.72 20.72
CA PRO A 126 3.24 -19.49 20.18
C PRO A 126 2.93 -20.99 19.96
N LYS A 127 1.77 -21.47 20.41
CA LYS A 127 1.32 -22.87 20.29
C LYS A 127 0.35 -23.13 19.13
N CYS A 128 0.06 -22.15 18.28
CA CYS A 128 -0.78 -22.38 17.11
C CYS A 128 0.01 -23.12 16.01
N GLU A 129 0.54 -24.31 16.35
CA GLU A 129 1.15 -25.21 15.38
C GLU A 129 0.06 -25.78 14.49
N ARG A 130 0.19 -25.46 13.20
CA ARG A 130 -0.44 -26.05 12.01
C ARG A 130 -1.17 -27.37 12.32
N GLN A 131 -2.50 -27.28 12.46
CA GLN A 131 -3.51 -28.25 11.97
C GLN A 131 -4.80 -28.08 12.77
N SER A 132 -5.83 -27.49 12.15
CA SER A 132 -7.15 -28.14 12.15
C SER A 132 -8.07 -27.45 11.14
N LYS A 133 -8.48 -28.24 10.15
CA LYS A 133 -9.73 -28.00 9.43
C LYS A 133 -10.83 -27.80 10.47
N GLY A 134 -11.39 -26.60 10.51
CA GLY A 134 -12.59 -26.23 11.27
C GLY A 134 -12.70 -26.80 12.68
N ARG A 135 -12.23 -26.07 13.69
CA ARG A 135 -12.87 -25.99 15.03
C ARG A 135 -12.13 -24.98 15.91
N LYS A 136 -12.90 -24.00 16.40
CA LYS A 136 -12.65 -23.03 17.50
C LYS A 136 -11.23 -23.08 18.12
N CYS A 137 -10.31 -22.27 17.62
CA CYS A 137 -9.12 -21.92 18.39
C CYS A 137 -9.50 -20.85 19.42
N CYS A 138 -9.49 -21.25 20.69
CA CYS A 138 -9.71 -20.42 21.88
C CYS A 138 -11.17 -19.99 22.16
N ASN A 139 -11.85 -20.78 22.99
CA ASN A 139 -12.84 -20.21 23.91
C ASN A 139 -12.09 -19.25 24.86
N LEU A 140 -12.21 -17.94 24.65
CA LEU A 140 -11.93 -16.96 25.69
C LEU A 140 -13.04 -17.09 26.75
N SER A 141 -12.83 -18.01 27.67
CA SER A 141 -13.51 -18.04 28.96
C SER A 141 -12.46 -17.74 30.02
N GLN A 142 -12.22 -16.46 30.26
CA GLN A 142 -12.55 -15.74 31.49
C GLN A 142 -12.25 -14.25 31.30
#